data_AF-F9S5X0-F1
#
_entry.id   AF-F9S5X0-F1
#
_cell.length_a   1.000
_cell.length_b   1.000
_cell.length_c   1.000
_cell.angle_alpha   90.00
_cell.angle_beta   90.00
_cell.angle_gamma   90.00
#
_symmetry.space_group_name_H-M   'P 1'
#
loop_
_entity.id
_entity.type
_entity.pdbx_description
1 polymer ?
#
loop_
_entity_poly.entity_id
_entity_poly.type
_entity_poly.pdbx_seq_one_letter_code
_entity_poly.pdbx_strand_id
1 'polypeptide(L)' 'IENGVMFTLPARLAKQGVNKVRIELDASDTYTMTTLKVNARRDESIEIQCESLIYCDQLEATFEDMTGVYTRF' A
#
# COMPACT_ATOMS: atom_id res chain seq x y z
N ILE A 1 7.74 11.25 6.09
CA ILE A 1 6.39 10.77 6.48
C ILE A 1 6.38 10.86 8.00
N GLU A 2 5.60 11.75 8.59
CA GLU A 2 5.56 11.93 10.05
C GLU A 2 4.58 10.96 10.73
N ASN A 3 3.50 10.55 10.05
CA ASN A 3 2.43 9.70 10.60
C ASN A 3 2.10 8.50 9.70
N GLY A 4 3.10 7.70 9.34
CA GLY A 4 2.88 6.56 8.46
C GLY A 4 4.14 5.81 8.06
N VAL A 5 3.94 4.73 7.30
CA VAL A 5 5.02 3.89 6.77
C VAL A 5 4.91 3.78 5.26
N MET A 6 6.07 3.64 4.62
CA MET A 6 6.14 3.39 3.19
C MET A 6 7.22 2.35 2.93
N PHE A 7 6.88 1.33 2.16
CA PHE A 7 7.79 0.23 1.86
C PHE A 7 7.61 -0.27 0.43
N THR A 8 8.63 -0.96 -0.05
CA THR A 8 8.70 -1.51 -1.41
C THR A 8 8.36 -2.99 -1.38
N LEU A 9 7.56 -3.41 -2.36
CA LEU A 9 7.33 -4.84 -2.62
C LEU A 9 8.32 -5.33 -3.68
N PRO A 10 8.79 -6.58 -3.58
CA PRO A 10 9.60 -7.19 -4.63
C PRO A 10 8.91 -7.11 -5.99
N ALA A 11 9.70 -6.85 -7.03
CA ALA A 11 9.18 -6.74 -8.38
C ALA A 11 8.44 -8.04 -8.78
N ARG A 12 7.27 -7.90 -9.40
CA ARG A 12 6.42 -9.01 -9.91
C ARG A 12 5.81 -9.90 -8.81
N LEU A 13 5.93 -9.53 -7.54
CA LEU A 13 5.26 -10.26 -6.45
C LEU A 13 3.78 -9.89 -6.35
N ALA A 14 3.47 -8.60 -6.41
CA ALA A 14 2.11 -8.09 -6.27
C ALA A 14 1.38 -7.97 -7.61
N LYS A 15 0.05 -8.05 -7.55
CA LYS A 15 -0.83 -7.87 -8.71
C LYS A 15 -0.73 -6.46 -9.28
N GLN A 16 -1.14 -6.31 -10.53
CA GLN A 16 -1.17 -5.03 -11.26
C GLN A 16 0.18 -4.29 -11.33
N GLY A 17 1.29 -4.98 -11.01
CA GLY A 17 2.63 -4.40 -11.00
C GLY A 17 2.87 -3.40 -9.87
N VAL A 18 2.06 -3.47 -8.80
CA VAL A 18 2.32 -2.73 -7.56
C VAL A 18 3.73 -3.08 -7.06
N ASN A 19 4.50 -2.06 -6.70
CA ASN A 19 5.83 -2.24 -6.14
C ASN A 19 6.10 -1.34 -4.95
N LYS A 20 5.12 -0.54 -4.53
CA LYS A 20 5.25 0.34 -3.38
C LYS A 20 3.91 0.50 -2.69
N VAL A 21 3.93 0.49 -1.37
CA VAL A 21 2.75 0.67 -0.54
C VAL A 21 3.04 1.80 0.45
N ARG A 22 2.06 2.67 0.64
CA ARG A 22 2.06 3.74 1.62
C ARG A 22 0.86 3.52 2.54
N ILE A 23 1.08 3.62 3.85
CA ILE A 23 0.04 3.56 4.87
C ILE A 23 0.21 4.79 5.75
N GLU A 24 -0.84 5.61 5.86
CA GLU A 24 -0.86 6.85 6.63
C GLU A 24 -1.95 6.78 7.69
N LEU A 25 -1.62 7.16 8.93
CA LEU A 25 -2.56 7.26 10.04
C LEU A 25 -3.28 8.61 9.99
N ASP A 26 -4.60 8.58 9.98
CA ASP A 26 -5.47 9.74 10.05
C ASP A 26 -5.74 10.13 11.52
N ALA A 27 -6.11 11.40 11.74
CA ALA A 27 -6.45 11.91 13.08
C ALA A 27 -7.66 11.18 13.71
N SER A 28 -8.49 10.52 12.91
CA SER A 28 -9.62 9.69 13.34
C SER A 28 -9.25 8.30 13.85
N ASP A 29 -7.95 8.00 14.04
CA ASP A 29 -7.45 6.65 14.40
C ASP A 29 -7.81 5.57 13.36
N THR A 30 -7.88 5.99 12.09
CA THR A 30 -8.04 5.12 10.93
C THR A 30 -6.84 5.27 9.99
N TYR A 31 -6.68 4.32 9.08
CA TYR A 31 -5.58 4.31 8.12
C TYR A 31 -6.08 4.60 6.71
N THR A 32 -5.22 5.23 5.92
CA THR A 32 -5.32 5.28 4.45
C THR A 32 -4.19 4.47 3.85
N MET A 33 -4.51 3.52 2.99
CA MET A 33 -3.56 2.69 2.26
C MET A 33 -3.57 3.04 0.78
N THR A 34 -2.40 3.38 0.24
CA THR A 34 -2.21 3.68 -1.18
C THR A 34 -1.20 2.70 -1.77
N THR A 35 -1.59 2.01 -2.85
CA THR A 35 -0.69 1.17 -3.63
C THR A 35 -0.23 1.89 -4.89
N LEU A 36 1.06 1.75 -5.19
CA LEU A 36 1.74 2.51 -6.21
C LEU A 36 2.54 1.59 -7.12
N LYS A 37 2.62 2.01 -8.38
CA LYS A 37 3.60 1.53 -9.34
C LYS A 37 4.59 2.66 -9.62
N VAL A 38 5.77 2.54 -9.05
CA VAL A 38 6.85 3.53 -9.16
C VAL A 38 7.92 3.06 -10.13
N ASN A 39 8.29 3.91 -11.08
CA ASN A 39 9.41 3.71 -11.98
C ASN A 39 10.43 4.84 -11.79
N ALA A 40 11.36 4.63 -10.87
CA ALA A 40 12.38 5.63 -10.52
C ALA A 40 13.29 6.02 -11.71
N ARG A 41 13.43 5.16 -12.73
CA ARG A 41 14.24 5.49 -13.92
C ARG A 41 13.57 6.49 -14.85
N ARG A 42 12.25 6.57 -14.80
CA ARG A 42 11.43 7.48 -15.62
C ARG A 42 10.81 8.62 -14.82
N ASP A 43 11.10 8.69 -13.51
CA ASP A 43 10.46 9.60 -12.58
C ASP A 43 8.92 9.52 -12.60
N GLU A 44 8.39 8.32 -12.83
CA GLU A 44 6.95 8.06 -12.91
C GLU A 44 6.46 7.39 -11.63
N SER A 45 5.34 7.87 -11.09
CA SER A 45 4.62 7.24 -9.99
C SER A 45 3.13 7.22 -10.32
N ILE A 46 2.57 6.02 -10.41
CA ILE A 46 1.16 5.80 -10.73
C ILE A 46 0.49 5.21 -9.49
N GLU A 47 -0.55 5.88 -9.00
CA GLU A 47 -1.47 5.30 -8.01
C GLU A 47 -2.31 4.22 -8.67
N ILE A 48 -2.32 3.03 -8.05
CA ILE A 48 -3.08 1.88 -8.55
C ILE A 48 -4.42 1.79 -7.83
N GLN A 49 -4.39 1.87 -6.49
CA GLN A 49 -5.57 1.85 -5.64
C GLN A 49 -5.30 2.67 -4.37
N CYS A 50 -6.36 3.24 -3.80
CA CYS A 50 -6.34 3.98 -2.55
C CYS A 50 -7.62 3.64 -1.76
N GLU A 51 -7.45 3.21 -0.52
CA GLU A 51 -8.55 2.93 0.41
C GLU A 51 -8.31 3.67 1.73
N SER A 52 -9.36 4.25 2.30
CA SER A 52 -9.34 5.02 3.54
C SER A 52 -10.36 4.49 4.53
N LEU A 53 -10.36 5.03 5.76
CA LEU A 53 -11.22 4.57 6.86
C LEU A 53 -10.97 3.11 7.25
N ILE A 54 -9.73 2.65 7.07
CA ILE A 54 -9.31 1.28 7.40
C ILE A 54 -9.00 1.22 8.89
N TYR A 55 -9.62 0.32 9.63
CA TYR A 55 -9.24 0.06 11.02
C TYR A 55 -7.98 -0.81 11.10
N CYS A 56 -7.27 -0.75 12.23
CA CYS A 56 -5.99 -1.46 12.41
C CYS A 56 -6.09 -2.97 12.12
N ASP A 57 -7.19 -3.61 12.52
CA ASP A 57 -7.48 -5.04 12.31
C ASP A 57 -7.82 -5.38 10.85
N GLN A 58 -8.16 -4.40 10.03
CA GLN A 58 -8.48 -4.57 8.61
C GLN A 58 -7.26 -4.40 7.69
N LEU A 59 -6.18 -3.79 8.17
CA LEU A 59 -4.99 -3.49 7.37
C LEU A 59 -4.42 -4.72 6.65
N GLU A 60 -4.43 -5.87 7.31
CA GLU A 60 -3.90 -7.10 6.73
C GLU A 60 -4.74 -7.57 5.55
N ALA A 61 -6.06 -7.67 5.74
CA ALA A 61 -7.00 -8.07 4.70
C ALA A 61 -6.99 -7.07 3.53
N THR A 62 -7.03 -5.76 3.81
CA THR A 62 -6.95 -4.73 2.78
C THR A 62 -5.64 -4.81 2.01
N PHE A 63 -4.50 -5.05 2.68
CA PHE A 63 -3.21 -5.22 1.99
C PHE A 63 -3.22 -6.42 1.05
N GLU A 64 -3.71 -7.57 1.50
CA GLU A 64 -3.84 -8.78 0.69
C GLU A 64 -4.80 -8.57 -0.49
N ASP A 65 -5.93 -7.90 -0.25
CA ASP A 65 -6.91 -7.56 -1.27
C ASP A 65 -6.34 -6.59 -2.29
N MET A 66 -5.57 -5.58 -1.90
CA MET A 66 -5.01 -4.60 -2.83
C MET A 66 -3.79 -5.14 -3.60
N THR A 67 -2.96 -5.98 -2.97
CA THR A 67 -1.66 -6.41 -3.52
C THR A 67 -1.62 -7.85 -4.00
N GLY A 68 -2.50 -8.72 -3.52
CA GLY A 68 -2.47 -10.16 -3.73
C GLY A 68 -1.33 -10.89 -3.00
N VAL A 69 -0.64 -10.22 -2.07
CA VAL A 69 0.49 -10.77 -1.33
C VAL A 69 0.04 -11.15 0.07
N TYR A 70 0.03 -12.45 0.38
CA TYR A 70 -0.32 -12.96 1.70
C TYR A 70 0.71 -12.57 2.76
N THR A 71 0.23 -12.21 3.94
CA THR A 71 1.02 -11.75 5.08
C THR A 71 1.28 -12.86 6.10
N ARG A 72 0.56 -13.98 5.98
CA ARG A 72 0.68 -15.19 6.81
C ARG A 72 0.73 -16.44 5.92
N PHE A 73 1.31 -17.52 6.45
CA PHE A 73 1.43 -18.84 5.80
C PHE A 73 0.45 -19.84 6.40
#